data_AF-A0A178LRV1-F1
#
_entry.id   AF-A0A178LRV1-F1
#
_cell.length_a   1.000
_cell.length_b   1.000
_cell.length_c   1.000
_cell.angle_alpha   90.00
_cell.angle_beta   90.00
_cell.angle_gamma   90.00
#
_symmetry.space_group_name_H-M   'P 1'
#
loop_
_entity.id
_entity.type
_entity.pdbx_description
1 polymer ?
#
loop_
_entity_poly.entity_id
_entity_poly.type
_entity_poly.pdbx_seq_one_letter_code
_entity_poly.pdbx_strand_id
1 'polypeptide(L)'
;PARTIADLKGQKVSASVGSAGHGTLVRALDNAGIDPKTGVEVLNQQPQVGASALESGQVQALSQFVAWPGLLAFQDKATLLYDGAEGNYPTFHGVVVRQDYAQRHPEVLDAFLQAQLDATEFLNDNPLESAELVAEGSGLPQEVVYLYNGPGGTSFDTTLKPSLVEALKGDVPYLQSIGEFAPLDVDGFVSDTAIRKAFAERGQDYEAALSDAANPSALRGQDPVCNVAVTDAKLAGELWIEGASATQPAANPDCLLRAVREATAAGRTVRAAYIPDTEFGTRWYADKSFWVREGQKHLPFDTAAGAERYTTAHPGAAVVDYEQALAGAV
;
A
#
# COMPACT_ATOMS: atom_id res chain seq x y z
N PRO A 1 -6.13 8.08 21.87
CA PRO A 1 -5.56 7.77 20.54
C PRO A 1 -6.05 8.79 19.52
N ALA A 2 -5.18 9.25 18.61
CA ALA A 2 -5.59 10.12 17.50
C ALA A 2 -6.59 9.41 16.58
N ARG A 3 -7.60 10.14 16.07
CA ARG A 3 -8.59 9.63 15.11
C ARG A 3 -8.52 10.35 13.77
N THR A 4 -7.95 11.54 13.74
CA THR A 4 -7.74 12.35 12.54
C THR A 4 -6.34 12.99 12.55
N ILE A 5 -5.90 13.53 11.41
CA ILE A 5 -4.67 14.33 11.33
C ILE A 5 -4.72 15.55 12.25
N ALA A 6 -5.91 16.13 12.48
CA ALA A 6 -6.10 17.28 13.37
C ALA A 6 -5.64 16.99 14.81
N ASP A 7 -5.79 15.75 15.27
CA ASP A 7 -5.40 15.31 16.61
C ASP A 7 -3.87 15.25 16.79
N LEU A 8 -3.10 15.32 15.70
CA LEU A 8 -1.63 15.34 15.76
C LEU A 8 -1.07 16.73 16.11
N LYS A 9 -1.89 17.79 16.10
CA LYS A 9 -1.41 19.14 16.37
C LYS A 9 -0.75 19.26 17.74
N GLY A 10 0.50 19.69 17.76
CA GLY A 10 1.35 19.82 18.94
C GLY A 10 1.90 18.49 19.49
N GLN A 11 1.64 17.37 18.81
CA GLN A 11 2.08 16.04 19.22
C GLN A 11 3.45 15.69 18.63
N LYS A 12 4.05 14.64 19.19
CA LYS A 12 5.25 14.01 18.63
C LYS A 12 4.86 12.97 17.59
N VAL A 13 5.53 12.99 16.44
CA VAL A 13 5.33 12.03 15.35
C VAL A 13 6.67 11.45 14.94
N SER A 14 6.76 10.12 14.86
CA SER A 14 7.95 9.46 14.33
C SER A 14 7.90 9.42 12.81
N ALA A 15 8.98 9.84 12.15
CA ALA A 15 9.17 9.68 10.71
C ALA A 15 10.67 9.60 10.39
N SER A 16 11.03 8.98 9.26
CA SER A 16 12.37 9.12 8.71
C SER A 16 12.43 10.38 7.86
N VAL A 17 13.08 11.44 8.36
CA VAL A 17 13.10 12.75 7.69
C VAL A 17 13.69 12.61 6.28
N GLY A 18 12.95 13.13 5.29
CA GLY A 18 13.30 13.05 3.86
C GLY A 18 12.84 11.78 3.15
N SER A 19 12.25 10.82 3.87
CA SER A 19 11.62 9.64 3.26
C SER A 19 10.26 9.94 2.64
N ALA A 20 9.74 9.02 1.83
CA ALA A 20 8.36 9.05 1.34
C ALA A 20 7.34 9.16 2.49
N GLY A 21 7.55 8.43 3.61
CA GLY A 21 6.69 8.53 4.80
C GLY A 21 6.67 9.95 5.39
N HIS A 22 7.83 10.59 5.49
CA HIS A 22 7.89 11.99 5.93
C HIS A 22 7.17 12.93 4.94
N GLY A 23 7.32 12.73 3.63
CA GLY A 23 6.58 13.48 2.62
C GLY A 23 5.06 13.31 2.75
N THR A 24 4.58 12.10 3.02
CA THR A 24 3.15 11.83 3.30
C THR A 24 2.69 12.59 4.55
N LEU A 25 3.45 12.57 5.64
CA LEU A 25 3.12 13.32 6.85
C LEU A 25 3.00 14.83 6.57
N VAL A 26 3.96 15.40 5.85
CA VAL A 26 4.00 16.83 5.52
C VAL A 26 2.77 17.25 4.72
N ARG A 27 2.43 16.49 3.68
CA ARG A 27 1.24 16.74 2.85
C ARG A 27 -0.06 16.58 3.64
N ALA A 28 -0.16 15.53 4.47
CA ALA A 28 -1.33 15.30 5.29
C ALA A 28 -1.57 16.45 6.28
N LEU A 29 -0.51 16.95 6.92
CA LEU A 29 -0.58 18.11 7.82
C LEU A 29 -1.01 19.37 7.08
N ASP A 30 -0.41 19.67 5.93
CA ASP A 30 -0.74 20.85 5.12
C ASP A 30 -2.20 20.83 4.65
N ASN A 31 -2.68 19.69 4.15
CA ASN A 31 -4.07 19.48 3.76
C ASN A 31 -5.05 19.67 4.93
N ALA A 32 -4.62 19.37 6.16
CA ALA A 32 -5.39 19.59 7.38
C ALA A 32 -5.26 21.03 7.94
N GLY A 33 -4.54 21.93 7.28
CA GLY A 33 -4.30 23.29 7.73
C GLY A 33 -3.35 23.38 8.92
N ILE A 34 -2.49 22.39 9.12
CA ILE A 34 -1.47 22.33 10.16
C ILE A 34 -0.12 22.63 9.52
N ASP A 35 0.59 23.66 10.00
CA ASP A 35 1.94 23.96 9.52
C ASP A 35 2.86 22.73 9.69
N PRO A 36 3.36 22.12 8.61
CA PRO A 36 4.20 20.92 8.72
C PRO A 36 5.51 21.15 9.48
N LYS A 37 5.98 22.39 9.60
CA LYS A 37 7.25 22.73 10.27
C LYS A 37 7.10 22.89 11.78
N THR A 38 5.96 23.38 12.24
CA THR A 38 5.76 23.79 13.66
C THR A 38 4.54 23.15 14.30
N GLY A 39 3.67 22.56 13.50
CA GLY A 39 2.41 21.98 13.92
C GLY A 39 2.55 20.62 14.60
N VAL A 40 3.68 19.92 14.43
CA VAL A 40 4.04 18.70 15.15
C VAL A 40 5.54 18.69 15.47
N GLU A 41 5.96 17.92 16.47
CA GLU A 41 7.37 17.62 16.71
C GLU A 41 7.74 16.31 15.98
N VAL A 42 8.45 16.42 14.86
CA VAL A 42 8.91 15.23 14.12
C VAL A 42 10.17 14.67 14.77
N LEU A 43 10.10 13.44 15.26
CA LEU A 43 11.26 12.68 15.72
C LEU A 43 11.87 11.94 14.52
N ASN A 44 13.05 12.38 14.08
CA ASN A 44 13.79 11.71 13.00
C ASN A 44 14.30 10.35 13.48
N GLN A 45 13.58 9.29 13.14
CA GLN A 45 13.82 7.94 13.62
C GLN A 45 13.80 6.94 12.48
N GLN A 46 14.63 5.90 12.61
CA GLN A 46 14.50 4.71 11.77
C GLN A 46 13.17 4.00 12.07
N PRO A 47 12.59 3.28 11.10
CA PRO A 47 11.26 2.70 11.26
C PRO A 47 11.09 1.79 12.50
N GLN A 48 12.08 0.95 12.81
CA GLN A 48 12.08 0.06 13.99
C GLN A 48 11.98 0.85 15.30
N VAL A 49 12.72 1.96 15.38
CA VAL A 49 12.76 2.83 16.55
C VAL A 49 11.42 3.56 16.68
N GLY A 50 10.88 4.04 15.56
CA GLY A 50 9.56 4.65 15.51
C GLY A 50 8.45 3.71 15.96
N ALA A 51 8.48 2.45 15.53
CA ALA A 51 7.52 1.43 15.95
C ALA A 51 7.51 1.27 17.48
N SER A 52 8.71 1.15 18.07
CA SER A 52 8.87 1.05 19.52
C SER A 52 8.43 2.33 20.24
N ALA A 53 8.68 3.49 19.65
CA ALA A 53 8.24 4.79 20.17
C ALA A 53 6.71 4.93 20.16
N LEU A 54 6.04 4.40 19.13
CA LEU A 54 4.58 4.39 19.05
C LEU A 54 3.99 3.46 20.11
N GLU A 55 4.51 2.23 20.21
CA GLU A 55 4.07 1.23 21.18
C GLU A 55 4.22 1.71 22.64
N SER A 56 5.31 2.43 22.94
CA SER A 56 5.56 3.00 24.27
C SER A 56 4.81 4.30 24.55
N GLY A 57 4.11 4.87 23.57
CA GLY A 57 3.43 6.17 23.68
C GLY A 57 4.37 7.38 23.69
N GLN A 58 5.64 7.20 23.32
CA GLN A 58 6.59 8.31 23.15
C GLN A 58 6.20 9.23 21.99
N VAL A 59 5.57 8.68 20.95
CA VAL A 59 4.97 9.43 19.83
C VAL A 59 3.48 9.08 19.71
N GLN A 60 2.69 10.05 19.23
CA GLN A 60 1.26 9.85 18.99
C GLN A 60 0.98 9.16 17.64
N ALA A 61 1.90 9.27 16.69
CA ALA A 61 1.79 8.63 15.39
C ALA A 61 3.16 8.24 14.82
N LEU A 62 3.14 7.32 13.87
CA LEU A 62 4.27 6.89 13.07
C LEU A 62 3.91 7.06 11.59
N SER A 63 4.78 7.75 10.85
CA SER A 63 4.66 7.91 9.40
C SER A 63 5.88 7.31 8.72
N GLN A 64 5.70 6.11 8.16
CA GLN A 64 6.75 5.32 7.53
C GLN A 64 6.21 4.62 6.28
N PHE A 65 7.12 4.16 5.42
CA PHE A 65 6.81 3.39 4.22
C PHE A 65 6.60 1.89 4.54
N VAL A 66 6.15 1.16 3.52
CA VAL A 66 6.02 -0.30 3.51
C VAL A 66 7.27 -0.99 4.09
N ALA A 67 7.14 -2.00 4.96
CA ALA A 67 5.92 -2.65 5.42
C ALA A 67 5.40 -2.17 6.79
N TRP A 68 5.96 -1.08 7.35
CA TRP A 68 5.85 -0.77 8.78
C TRP A 68 4.42 -0.48 9.27
N PRO A 69 3.61 0.38 8.62
CA PRO A 69 2.23 0.60 9.07
C PRO A 69 1.39 -0.68 9.03
N GLY A 70 1.50 -1.46 7.94
CA GLY A 70 0.80 -2.73 7.80
C GLY A 70 1.24 -3.79 8.81
N LEU A 71 2.53 -3.84 9.15
CA LEU A 71 3.06 -4.72 10.19
C LEU A 71 2.49 -4.38 11.56
N LEU A 72 2.46 -3.10 11.93
CA LEU A 72 1.96 -2.68 13.24
C LEU A 72 0.44 -2.86 13.35
N ALA A 73 -0.31 -2.63 12.28
CA ALA A 73 -1.73 -2.93 12.23
C ALA A 73 -1.99 -4.44 12.36
N PHE A 74 -1.24 -5.27 11.64
CA PHE A 74 -1.35 -6.73 11.72
C PHE A 74 -1.06 -7.27 13.13
N GLN A 75 -0.11 -6.66 13.84
CA GLN A 75 0.24 -7.02 15.22
C GLN A 75 -0.67 -6.42 16.30
N ASP A 76 -1.77 -5.75 15.92
CA ASP A 76 -2.67 -5.03 16.83
C ASP A 76 -1.98 -3.94 17.68
N LYS A 77 -0.89 -3.37 17.16
CA LYS A 77 -0.08 -2.34 17.82
C LYS A 77 -0.40 -0.93 17.34
N ALA A 78 -1.08 -0.80 16.21
CA ALA A 78 -1.48 0.49 15.65
C ALA A 78 -2.78 0.36 14.84
N THR A 79 -3.39 1.49 14.55
CA THR A 79 -4.50 1.62 13.60
C THR A 79 -4.09 2.63 12.54
N LEU A 80 -4.50 2.42 11.29
CA LEU A 80 -4.21 3.38 10.22
C LEU A 80 -4.96 4.70 10.49
N LEU A 81 -4.20 5.79 10.61
CA LEU A 81 -4.75 7.12 10.86
C LEU A 81 -5.03 7.89 9.57
N TYR A 82 -4.23 7.64 8.54
CA TYR A 82 -4.26 8.35 7.28
C TYR A 82 -3.85 7.40 6.16
N ASP A 83 -4.70 7.29 5.14
CA ASP A 83 -4.35 6.60 3.90
C ASP A 83 -3.57 7.55 2.99
N GLY A 84 -2.37 7.14 2.58
CA GLY A 84 -1.53 7.93 1.68
C GLY A 84 -2.20 8.23 0.33
N ALA A 85 -3.16 7.41 -0.10
CA ALA A 85 -3.93 7.64 -1.32
C ALA A 85 -4.79 8.91 -1.26
N GLU A 86 -5.20 9.37 -0.06
CA GLU A 86 -5.92 10.63 0.14
C GLU A 86 -5.10 11.84 -0.36
N GLY A 87 -3.76 11.75 -0.34
CA GLY A 87 -2.87 12.79 -0.85
C GLY A 87 -2.74 12.85 -2.37
N ASN A 88 -3.20 11.80 -3.09
CA ASN A 88 -3.09 11.63 -4.53
C ASN A 88 -1.70 12.02 -5.09
N TYR A 89 -0.64 11.60 -4.39
CA TYR A 89 0.74 11.88 -4.74
C TYR A 89 1.52 10.57 -4.75
N PRO A 90 2.06 10.13 -5.90
CA PRO A 90 2.68 8.83 -5.97
C PRO A 90 3.99 8.81 -5.19
N THR A 91 4.26 7.66 -4.58
CA THR A 91 5.57 7.33 -4.00
C THR A 91 6.12 6.12 -4.73
N PHE A 92 7.44 6.03 -4.85
CA PHE A 92 8.07 4.96 -5.62
C PHE A 92 9.45 4.61 -5.09
N HIS A 93 9.90 3.42 -5.45
CA HIS A 93 11.31 3.03 -5.38
C HIS A 93 11.84 2.93 -6.81
N GLY A 94 13.02 3.49 -7.05
CA GLY A 94 13.66 3.51 -8.36
C GLY A 94 15.00 2.79 -8.35
N VAL A 95 15.43 2.33 -9.52
CA VAL A 95 16.77 1.80 -9.73
C VAL A 95 17.71 2.96 -10.05
N VAL A 96 18.80 3.08 -9.29
CA VAL A 96 19.86 4.07 -9.55
C VAL A 96 21.16 3.34 -9.77
N VAL A 97 21.86 3.68 -10.85
CA VAL A 97 23.17 3.15 -11.18
C VAL A 97 24.15 4.31 -11.40
N ARG A 98 25.39 4.16 -10.94
CA ARG A 98 26.43 5.16 -11.23
C ARG A 98 26.74 5.13 -12.72
N GLN A 99 26.73 6.30 -13.37
CA GLN A 99 26.97 6.42 -14.80
C GLN A 99 28.30 5.80 -15.24
N ASP A 100 29.36 6.01 -14.47
CA ASP A 100 30.70 5.48 -14.74
C ASP A 100 30.77 3.94 -14.67
N TYR A 101 29.93 3.34 -13.83
CA TYR A 101 29.78 1.91 -13.70
C TYR A 101 28.96 1.33 -14.84
N ALA A 102 27.79 1.92 -15.15
CA ALA A 102 26.93 1.50 -16.26
C ALA A 102 27.67 1.54 -17.61
N GLN A 103 28.56 2.52 -17.82
CA GLN A 103 29.38 2.61 -19.03
C GLN A 103 30.49 1.54 -19.10
N ARG A 104 31.09 1.17 -17.96
CA ARG A 104 32.17 0.18 -17.89
C ARG A 104 31.65 -1.26 -17.84
N HIS A 105 30.44 -1.44 -17.31
CA HIS A 105 29.79 -2.73 -17.08
C HIS A 105 28.37 -2.74 -17.65
N PRO A 106 28.17 -2.45 -18.95
CA PRO A 106 26.85 -2.48 -19.54
C PRO A 106 26.21 -3.87 -19.44
N GLU A 107 27.01 -4.94 -19.44
CA GLU A 107 26.55 -6.32 -19.25
C GLU A 107 25.90 -6.57 -17.89
N VAL A 108 26.39 -5.89 -16.84
CA VAL A 108 25.83 -6.05 -15.49
C VAL A 108 24.51 -5.30 -15.37
N LEU A 109 24.42 -4.09 -15.93
CA LEU A 109 23.17 -3.34 -15.97
C LEU A 109 22.10 -4.09 -16.75
N ASP A 110 22.46 -4.64 -17.90
CA ASP A 110 21.58 -5.44 -18.73
C ASP A 110 21.06 -6.68 -17.98
N ALA A 111 21.97 -7.48 -17.42
CA ALA A 111 21.61 -8.65 -16.63
C ALA A 111 20.73 -8.31 -15.41
N PHE A 112 20.99 -7.19 -14.74
CA PHE A 112 20.17 -6.71 -13.62
C PHE A 112 18.74 -6.37 -14.06
N LEU A 113 18.58 -5.62 -15.15
CA LEU A 113 17.25 -5.23 -15.65
C LEU A 113 16.48 -6.43 -16.19
N GLN A 114 17.16 -7.38 -16.84
CA GLN A 114 16.55 -8.65 -17.23
C GLN A 114 16.07 -9.44 -16.00
N ALA A 115 16.91 -9.59 -14.98
CA ALA A 115 16.50 -10.26 -13.74
C ALA A 115 15.35 -9.53 -13.02
N GLN A 116 15.32 -8.19 -13.06
CA GLN A 116 14.22 -7.41 -12.51
C GLN A 116 12.91 -7.67 -13.25
N LEU A 117 12.93 -7.73 -14.58
CA LEU A 117 11.76 -8.05 -15.37
C LEU A 117 11.26 -9.47 -15.11
N ASP A 118 12.16 -10.46 -14.99
CA ASP A 118 11.79 -11.84 -14.59
C ASP A 118 11.13 -11.87 -13.21
N ALA A 119 11.68 -11.14 -12.25
CA ALA A 119 11.11 -11.06 -10.90
C ALA A 119 9.75 -10.37 -10.88
N THR A 120 9.57 -9.29 -11.65
CA THR A 120 8.28 -8.59 -11.78
C THR A 120 7.23 -9.49 -12.43
N GLU A 121 7.57 -10.20 -13.50
CA GLU A 121 6.67 -11.17 -14.15
C GLU A 121 6.28 -12.28 -13.16
N PHE A 122 7.25 -12.87 -12.47
CA PHE A 122 7.00 -13.92 -11.48
C PHE A 122 6.09 -13.47 -10.34
N LEU A 123 6.30 -12.26 -9.81
CA LEU A 123 5.48 -11.69 -8.74
C LEU A 123 4.04 -11.47 -9.19
N ASN A 124 3.83 -11.01 -10.43
CA ASN A 124 2.50 -10.78 -10.97
C ASN A 124 1.75 -12.10 -11.22
N ASP A 125 2.44 -13.12 -11.72
CA ASP A 125 1.84 -14.42 -12.07
C ASP A 125 1.66 -15.34 -10.85
N ASN A 126 2.55 -15.23 -9.86
CA ASN A 126 2.60 -16.10 -8.68
C ASN A 126 2.68 -15.27 -7.38
N PRO A 127 1.69 -14.39 -7.10
CA PRO A 127 1.79 -13.41 -6.03
C PRO A 127 1.91 -14.05 -4.63
N LEU A 128 1.24 -15.18 -4.40
CA LEU A 128 1.30 -15.87 -3.11
C LEU A 128 2.68 -16.48 -2.87
N GLU A 129 3.19 -17.26 -3.82
CA GLU A 129 4.53 -17.86 -3.76
C GLU A 129 5.61 -16.78 -3.66
N SER A 130 5.47 -15.69 -4.43
CA SER A 130 6.38 -14.54 -4.33
C SER A 130 6.37 -13.91 -2.94
N ALA A 131 5.19 -13.74 -2.32
CA ALA A 131 5.10 -13.20 -0.97
C ALA A 131 5.71 -14.14 0.08
N GLU A 132 5.58 -15.45 -0.08
CA GLU A 132 6.21 -16.45 0.81
C GLU A 132 7.75 -16.38 0.72
N LEU A 133 8.31 -16.30 -0.49
CA LEU A 133 9.76 -16.15 -0.70
C LEU A 133 10.29 -14.84 -0.11
N VAL A 134 9.57 -13.73 -0.32
CA VAL A 134 9.95 -12.42 0.25
C VAL A 134 9.84 -12.42 1.77
N ALA A 135 8.83 -13.08 2.33
CA ALA A 135 8.69 -13.24 3.78
C ALA A 135 9.83 -14.05 4.39
N GLU A 136 10.24 -15.16 3.75
CA GLU A 136 11.41 -15.94 4.18
C GLU A 136 12.68 -15.09 4.20
N GLY A 137 12.94 -14.33 3.14
CA GLY A 137 14.15 -13.49 3.03
C GLY A 137 14.14 -12.26 3.95
N SER A 138 12.98 -11.68 4.22
CA SER A 138 12.85 -10.46 5.04
C SER A 138 12.60 -10.71 6.52
N GLY A 139 12.10 -11.90 6.88
CA GLY A 139 11.64 -12.23 8.24
C GLY A 139 10.31 -11.56 8.62
N LEU A 140 9.62 -10.93 7.67
CA LEU A 140 8.28 -10.36 7.88
C LEU A 140 7.21 -11.48 7.87
N PRO A 141 6.08 -11.31 8.57
CA PRO A 141 4.94 -12.20 8.43
C PRO A 141 4.46 -12.24 6.97
N GLN A 142 4.13 -13.43 6.48
CA GLN A 142 3.70 -13.61 5.09
C GLN A 142 2.43 -12.80 4.79
N GLU A 143 1.54 -12.67 5.77
CA GLU A 143 0.31 -11.90 5.68
C GLU A 143 0.57 -10.41 5.42
N VAL A 144 1.65 -9.89 6.00
CA VAL A 144 2.09 -8.50 5.84
C VAL A 144 2.77 -8.30 4.49
N VAL A 145 3.56 -9.26 4.04
CA VAL A 145 4.16 -9.19 2.70
C VAL A 145 3.08 -9.28 1.62
N TYR A 146 2.14 -10.22 1.77
CA TYR A 146 1.05 -10.44 0.82
C TYR A 146 0.04 -9.30 0.78
N LEU A 147 -0.08 -8.48 1.85
CA LEU A 147 -0.83 -7.22 1.79
C LEU A 147 -0.33 -6.33 0.63
N TYR A 148 0.99 -6.29 0.42
CA TYR A 148 1.63 -5.43 -0.57
C TYR A 148 1.99 -6.13 -1.87
N ASN A 149 2.35 -7.42 -1.84
CA ASN A 149 2.75 -8.17 -3.04
C ASN A 149 1.57 -8.94 -3.67
N GLY A 150 0.46 -9.07 -2.95
CA GLY A 150 -0.74 -9.72 -3.45
C GLY A 150 -1.53 -8.89 -4.47
N PRO A 151 -2.56 -9.47 -5.11
CA PRO A 151 -3.36 -8.78 -6.11
C PRO A 151 -3.98 -7.48 -5.60
N GLY A 152 -3.86 -6.38 -6.34
CA GLY A 152 -4.33 -5.05 -5.92
C GLY A 152 -3.44 -4.35 -4.90
N GLY A 153 -2.29 -4.93 -4.55
CA GLY A 153 -1.25 -4.31 -3.72
C GLY A 153 -0.36 -3.33 -4.49
N THR A 154 0.91 -3.27 -4.11
CA THR A 154 1.96 -2.46 -4.75
C THR A 154 2.19 -2.92 -6.18
N SER A 155 2.30 -1.96 -7.11
CA SER A 155 2.74 -2.25 -8.47
C SER A 155 4.27 -2.31 -8.54
N PHE A 156 4.79 -3.36 -9.18
CA PHE A 156 6.23 -3.56 -9.45
C PHE A 156 6.61 -3.17 -10.88
N ASP A 157 5.88 -2.21 -11.45
CA ASP A 157 6.10 -1.66 -12.77
C ASP A 157 7.50 -1.06 -12.89
N THR A 158 8.22 -1.44 -13.94
CA THR A 158 9.60 -1.02 -14.20
C THR A 158 9.70 0.21 -15.10
N THR A 159 8.57 0.68 -15.65
CA THR A 159 8.52 1.85 -16.52
C THR A 159 8.60 3.15 -15.74
N LEU A 160 9.32 4.12 -16.29
CA LEU A 160 9.50 5.44 -15.68
C LEU A 160 8.29 6.33 -16.00
N LYS A 161 7.15 6.09 -15.34
CA LYS A 161 5.90 6.82 -15.60
C LYS A 161 6.12 8.33 -15.45
N PRO A 162 5.52 9.17 -16.32
CA PRO A 162 5.61 10.62 -16.21
C PRO A 162 5.18 11.15 -14.84
N SER A 163 4.14 10.57 -14.23
CA SER A 163 3.68 10.96 -12.90
C SER A 163 4.73 10.76 -11.79
N LEU A 164 5.58 9.72 -11.91
CA LEU A 164 6.66 9.47 -10.95
C LEU A 164 7.81 10.46 -11.13
N VAL A 165 8.13 10.82 -12.37
CA VAL A 165 9.15 11.84 -12.67
C VAL A 165 8.70 13.22 -12.19
N GLU A 166 7.44 13.58 -12.43
CA GLU A 166 6.87 14.84 -11.94
C GLU A 166 6.76 14.88 -10.41
N ALA A 167 6.47 13.74 -9.76
CA ALA A 167 6.57 13.64 -8.31
C ALA A 167 8.00 13.89 -7.82
N LEU A 168 9.01 13.27 -8.43
CA LEU A 168 10.41 13.53 -8.08
C LEU A 168 10.78 15.02 -8.21
N LYS A 169 10.35 15.68 -9.29
CA LYS A 169 10.54 17.13 -9.47
C LYS A 169 9.88 17.95 -8.35
N GLY A 170 8.67 17.56 -7.93
CA GLY A 170 7.95 18.20 -6.84
C GLY A 170 8.59 17.97 -5.46
N ASP A 171 9.26 16.84 -5.25
CA ASP A 171 9.94 16.51 -3.99
C ASP A 171 11.26 17.29 -3.81
N VAL A 172 11.99 17.59 -4.89
CA VAL A 172 13.32 18.24 -4.83
C VAL A 172 13.34 19.55 -4.02
N PRO A 173 12.44 20.54 -4.26
CA PRO A 173 12.43 21.78 -3.49
C PRO A 173 12.19 21.55 -2.00
N TYR A 174 11.32 20.59 -1.66
CA TYR A 174 11.04 20.27 -0.27
C TYR A 174 12.26 19.65 0.40
N LEU A 175 12.90 18.66 -0.23
CA LEU A 175 14.13 18.05 0.27
C LEU A 175 15.23 19.11 0.49
N GLN A 176 15.44 20.01 -0.48
CA GLN A 176 16.36 21.15 -0.34
C GLN A 176 16.01 22.08 0.83
N SER A 177 14.74 22.18 1.22
CA SER A 177 14.32 23.03 2.34
C SER A 177 14.63 22.44 3.71
N ILE A 178 14.85 21.12 3.81
CA ILE A 178 15.07 20.39 5.07
C ILE A 178 16.51 19.89 5.26
N GLY A 179 17.40 20.13 4.29
CA GLY A 179 18.81 19.74 4.37
C GLY A 179 19.68 20.35 3.27
N GLU A 180 20.98 20.08 3.31
CA GLU A 180 21.91 20.52 2.27
C GLU A 180 21.93 19.50 1.13
N PHE A 181 21.32 19.85 0.00
CA PHE A 181 21.27 19.02 -1.20
C PHE A 181 21.97 19.73 -2.36
N ALA A 182 22.77 18.97 -3.11
CA ALA A 182 23.24 19.44 -4.41
C ALA A 182 22.03 19.71 -5.32
N PRO A 183 22.10 20.71 -6.23
CA PRO A 183 21.11 20.86 -7.27
C PRO A 183 20.97 19.55 -8.05
N LEU A 184 19.74 19.07 -8.22
CA LEU A 184 19.43 17.88 -9.01
C LEU A 184 18.70 18.32 -10.29
N ASP A 185 19.33 18.10 -11.43
CA ASP A 185 18.65 18.12 -12.72
C ASP A 185 17.94 16.77 -12.91
N VAL A 186 16.62 16.76 -12.66
CA VAL A 186 15.82 15.53 -12.74
C VAL A 186 15.74 15.02 -14.19
N ASP A 187 15.64 15.90 -15.18
CA ASP A 187 15.54 15.50 -16.58
C ASP A 187 16.85 14.87 -17.07
N GLY A 188 18.00 15.35 -16.59
CA GLY A 188 19.31 14.73 -16.85
C GLY A 188 19.59 13.47 -16.01
N PHE A 189 18.93 13.30 -14.87
CA PHE A 189 19.08 12.15 -13.97
C PHE A 189 18.27 10.94 -14.43
N VAL A 190 17.06 11.17 -14.94
CA VAL A 190 16.13 10.13 -15.37
C VAL A 190 16.50 9.65 -16.77
N SER A 191 16.70 8.34 -16.94
CA SER A 191 16.97 7.75 -18.25
C SER A 191 16.29 6.39 -18.37
N ASP A 192 15.37 6.26 -19.34
CA ASP A 192 14.70 5.00 -19.67
C ASP A 192 15.43 4.18 -20.76
N THR A 193 16.55 4.68 -21.28
CA THR A 193 17.31 4.03 -22.38
C THR A 193 17.61 2.55 -22.12
N ALA A 194 18.10 2.22 -20.92
CA ALA A 194 18.51 0.86 -20.58
C ALA A 194 17.31 -0.08 -20.41
N ILE A 195 16.23 0.38 -19.76
CA ILE A 195 15.03 -0.44 -19.58
C ILE A 195 14.28 -0.64 -20.91
N ARG A 196 14.23 0.37 -21.78
CA ARG A 196 13.70 0.24 -23.15
C ARG A 196 14.45 -0.82 -23.96
N LYS A 197 15.79 -0.86 -23.85
CA LYS A 197 16.60 -1.90 -24.48
C LYS A 197 16.20 -3.29 -23.96
N ALA A 198 16.07 -3.45 -22.65
CA ALA A 198 15.69 -4.72 -22.04
C ALA A 198 14.30 -5.21 -22.50
N PHE A 199 13.31 -4.30 -22.60
CA PHE A 199 11.99 -4.59 -23.18
C PHE A 199 12.10 -5.04 -24.64
N ALA A 200 12.86 -4.31 -25.46
CA ALA A 200 13.03 -4.63 -26.88
C ALA A 200 13.68 -6.01 -27.09
N GLU A 201 14.64 -6.40 -26.25
CA GLU A 201 15.29 -7.73 -26.30
C GLU A 201 14.32 -8.87 -25.93
N ARG A 202 13.30 -8.59 -25.12
CA ARG A 202 12.18 -9.52 -24.83
C ARG A 202 11.06 -9.48 -25.86
N GLY A 203 11.12 -8.57 -26.84
CA GLY A 203 10.01 -8.31 -27.76
C GLY A 203 8.78 -7.68 -27.08
N GLN A 204 8.97 -7.04 -25.94
CA GLN A 204 7.92 -6.34 -25.18
C GLN A 204 7.79 -4.88 -25.63
N ASP A 205 6.58 -4.33 -25.54
CA ASP A 205 6.29 -2.95 -25.91
C ASP A 205 6.36 -2.02 -24.67
N TYR A 206 7.45 -1.26 -24.58
CA TYR A 206 7.66 -0.31 -23.49
C TYR A 206 6.64 0.84 -23.52
N GLU A 207 6.20 1.32 -24.68
CA GLU A 207 5.24 2.43 -24.76
C GLU A 207 3.86 1.98 -24.29
N ALA A 208 3.44 0.78 -24.69
CA ALA A 208 2.22 0.17 -24.17
C ALA A 208 2.28 0.05 -22.65
N ALA A 209 3.37 -0.52 -22.11
CA ALA A 209 3.58 -0.65 -20.67
C ALA A 209 3.62 0.72 -19.96
N LEU A 210 4.31 1.73 -20.52
CA LEU A 210 4.40 3.08 -19.95
C LEU A 210 3.02 3.74 -19.82
N SER A 211 2.14 3.52 -20.81
CA SER A 211 0.79 4.10 -20.84
C SER A 211 -0.23 3.37 -19.98
N ASP A 212 0.03 2.10 -19.62
CA ASP A 212 -0.85 1.33 -18.76
C ASP A 212 -0.69 1.76 -17.29
N ALA A 213 -1.80 2.12 -16.65
CA ALA A 213 -1.84 2.50 -15.24
C ALA A 213 -2.50 1.43 -14.36
N ALA A 214 -2.96 0.33 -14.96
CA ALA A 214 -3.57 -0.76 -14.21
C ALA A 214 -2.52 -1.54 -13.42
N ASN A 215 -2.90 -2.02 -12.23
CA ASN A 215 -2.09 -3.00 -11.54
C ASN A 215 -2.19 -4.35 -12.30
N PRO A 216 -1.06 -4.91 -12.80
CA PRO A 216 -1.08 -6.16 -13.55
C PRO A 216 -1.52 -7.35 -12.69
N SER A 217 -1.21 -7.33 -11.39
CA SER A 217 -1.67 -8.30 -10.40
C SER A 217 -3.06 -7.89 -9.91
N ALA A 218 -4.10 -8.29 -10.66
CA ALA A 218 -5.49 -8.03 -10.31
C ALA A 218 -6.18 -9.32 -9.85
N LEU A 219 -7.00 -9.24 -8.80
CA LEU A 219 -7.74 -10.39 -8.31
C LEU A 219 -8.79 -10.81 -9.34
N ARG A 220 -8.80 -12.09 -9.70
CA ARG A 220 -9.70 -12.69 -10.69
C ARG A 220 -10.14 -14.07 -10.22
N GLY A 221 -11.13 -14.63 -10.91
CA GLY A 221 -11.58 -16.01 -10.69
C GLY A 221 -13.07 -16.09 -10.37
N GLN A 222 -13.46 -17.16 -9.72
CA GLN A 222 -14.82 -17.41 -9.26
C GLN A 222 -14.83 -17.33 -7.74
N ASP A 223 -15.71 -16.51 -7.17
CA ASP A 223 -16.00 -16.51 -5.75
C ASP A 223 -16.75 -17.80 -5.40
N PRO A 224 -16.18 -18.71 -4.60
CA PRO A 224 -16.81 -20.00 -4.32
C PRO A 224 -17.97 -19.92 -3.31
N VAL A 225 -18.10 -18.80 -2.61
CA VAL A 225 -19.08 -18.60 -1.53
C VAL A 225 -20.33 -17.91 -2.06
N CYS A 226 -20.16 -16.83 -2.82
CA CYS A 226 -21.27 -16.17 -3.52
C CYS A 226 -21.60 -16.79 -4.88
N ASN A 227 -20.73 -17.67 -5.40
CA ASN A 227 -20.86 -18.30 -6.71
C ASN A 227 -21.05 -17.29 -7.86
N VAL A 228 -20.22 -16.25 -7.86
CA VAL A 228 -20.18 -15.22 -8.92
C VAL A 228 -18.75 -15.00 -9.40
N ALA A 229 -18.60 -14.53 -10.64
CA ALA A 229 -17.28 -14.18 -11.17
C ALA A 229 -16.74 -12.92 -10.48
N VAL A 230 -15.45 -12.91 -10.17
CA VAL A 230 -14.74 -11.75 -9.67
C VAL A 230 -14.29 -10.90 -10.85
N THR A 231 -15.00 -9.80 -11.09
CA THR A 231 -14.81 -8.94 -12.26
C THR A 231 -14.46 -7.49 -11.92
N ASP A 232 -14.70 -7.05 -10.69
CA ASP A 232 -14.44 -5.67 -10.26
C ASP A 232 -13.33 -5.63 -9.20
N ALA A 233 -12.13 -5.25 -9.63
CA ALA A 233 -10.96 -5.17 -8.75
C ALA A 233 -11.12 -4.14 -7.62
N LYS A 234 -12.05 -3.17 -7.73
CA LYS A 234 -12.29 -2.18 -6.68
C LYS A 234 -13.11 -2.72 -5.52
N LEU A 235 -13.82 -3.82 -5.73
CA LEU A 235 -14.66 -4.48 -4.71
C LEU A 235 -14.08 -5.81 -4.27
N ALA A 236 -13.29 -6.45 -5.13
CA ALA A 236 -12.79 -7.79 -4.93
C ALA A 236 -11.90 -7.89 -3.68
N GLY A 237 -12.30 -8.78 -2.76
CA GLY A 237 -11.55 -9.11 -1.56
C GLY A 237 -10.92 -10.49 -1.65
N GLU A 238 -10.06 -10.82 -0.70
CA GLU A 238 -9.33 -12.09 -0.73
C GLU A 238 -9.18 -12.69 0.67
N LEU A 239 -9.44 -13.99 0.79
CA LEU A 239 -9.37 -14.73 2.05
C LEU A 239 -8.19 -15.71 2.02
N TRP A 240 -7.30 -15.61 3.00
CA TRP A 240 -6.22 -16.56 3.21
C TRP A 240 -6.54 -17.47 4.40
N ILE A 241 -6.70 -18.77 4.12
CA ILE A 241 -6.94 -19.81 5.12
C ILE A 241 -5.64 -20.56 5.42
N GLU A 242 -5.38 -20.85 6.69
CA GLU A 242 -4.22 -21.63 7.11
C GLU A 242 -4.20 -23.02 6.47
N GLY A 243 -3.06 -23.40 5.90
CA GLY A 243 -2.86 -24.70 5.25
C GLY A 243 -3.44 -24.80 3.83
N ALA A 244 -4.08 -23.74 3.31
CA ALA A 244 -4.49 -23.69 1.91
C ALA A 244 -3.28 -23.41 1.01
N SER A 245 -3.24 -24.05 -0.16
CA SER A 245 -2.20 -23.84 -1.18
C SER A 245 -2.44 -22.60 -2.06
N ALA A 246 -3.58 -21.94 -1.87
CA ALA A 246 -3.97 -20.73 -2.59
C ALA A 246 -4.93 -19.91 -1.71
N THR A 247 -4.98 -18.61 -1.98
CA THR A 247 -5.99 -17.72 -1.44
C THR A 247 -7.33 -17.92 -2.14
N GLN A 248 -8.41 -17.54 -1.47
CA GLN A 248 -9.77 -17.61 -1.98
C GLN A 248 -10.25 -16.21 -2.37
N PRO A 249 -10.61 -15.96 -3.64
CA PRO A 249 -11.15 -14.68 -4.05
C PRO A 249 -12.59 -14.50 -3.56
N ALA A 250 -12.97 -13.26 -3.28
CA ALA A 250 -14.32 -12.83 -2.97
C ALA A 250 -14.70 -11.67 -3.90
N ALA A 251 -15.90 -11.69 -4.48
CA ALA A 251 -16.27 -10.76 -5.53
C ALA A 251 -16.55 -9.34 -5.03
N ASN A 252 -16.89 -9.19 -3.75
CA ASN A 252 -17.21 -7.91 -3.11
C ASN A 252 -17.08 -8.05 -1.57
N PRO A 253 -17.19 -6.94 -0.80
CA PRO A 253 -17.03 -6.98 0.64
C PRO A 253 -18.02 -7.92 1.37
N ASP A 254 -19.29 -7.97 0.96
CA ASP A 254 -20.30 -8.85 1.56
C ASP A 254 -19.96 -10.34 1.35
N CYS A 255 -19.44 -10.69 0.18
CA CYS A 255 -18.98 -12.05 -0.11
C CYS A 255 -17.74 -12.42 0.69
N LEU A 256 -16.81 -11.47 0.92
CA LEU A 256 -15.65 -11.71 1.76
C LEU A 256 -16.07 -11.97 3.22
N LEU A 257 -16.97 -11.14 3.77
CA LEU A 257 -17.52 -11.32 5.11
C LEU A 257 -18.21 -12.68 5.26
N ARG A 258 -19.00 -13.10 4.26
CA ARG A 258 -19.61 -14.44 4.23
C ARG A 258 -18.54 -15.55 4.23
N ALA A 259 -17.50 -15.41 3.41
CA ALA A 259 -16.43 -16.39 3.30
C ALA A 259 -15.66 -16.55 4.61
N VAL A 260 -15.35 -15.45 5.29
CA VAL A 260 -14.74 -15.45 6.63
C VAL A 260 -15.63 -16.20 7.61
N ARG A 261 -16.93 -15.85 7.67
CA ARG A 261 -17.89 -16.51 8.58
C ARG A 261 -17.99 -18.01 8.33
N GLU A 262 -18.11 -18.43 7.07
CA GLU A 262 -18.19 -19.84 6.70
C GLU A 262 -16.90 -20.60 7.02
N ALA A 263 -15.73 -19.98 6.83
CA ALA A 263 -14.45 -20.56 7.24
C ALA A 263 -14.38 -20.78 8.75
N THR A 264 -14.70 -19.75 9.53
CA THR A 264 -14.70 -19.82 10.99
C THR A 264 -15.72 -20.82 11.52
N ALA A 265 -16.94 -20.85 10.97
CA ALA A 265 -17.97 -21.81 11.36
C ALA A 265 -17.58 -23.27 11.04
N ALA A 266 -16.78 -23.48 10.00
CA ALA A 266 -16.20 -24.77 9.66
C ALA A 266 -14.94 -25.12 10.50
N GLY A 267 -14.55 -24.29 11.47
CA GLY A 267 -13.37 -24.50 12.31
C GLY A 267 -12.04 -24.28 11.59
N ARG A 268 -12.03 -23.59 10.44
CA ARG A 268 -10.80 -23.24 9.71
C ARG A 268 -10.20 -21.96 10.28
N THR A 269 -8.88 -21.92 10.44
CA THR A 269 -8.15 -20.71 10.85
C THR A 269 -8.01 -19.77 9.67
N VAL A 270 -8.53 -18.54 9.80
CA VAL A 270 -8.25 -17.45 8.86
C VAL A 270 -6.91 -16.82 9.22
N ARG A 271 -5.96 -16.80 8.27
CA ARG A 271 -4.66 -16.12 8.44
C ARG A 271 -4.81 -14.61 8.28
N ALA A 272 -5.47 -14.22 7.20
CA ALA A 272 -5.80 -12.84 6.88
C ALA A 272 -6.97 -12.80 5.89
N ALA A 273 -7.70 -11.69 5.91
CA ALA A 273 -8.65 -11.34 4.88
C ALA A 273 -8.31 -9.92 4.42
N TYR A 274 -8.31 -9.69 3.11
CA TYR A 274 -7.92 -8.43 2.50
C TYR A 274 -9.07 -7.84 1.71
N ILE A 275 -9.24 -6.53 1.77
CA ILE A 275 -10.30 -5.83 1.05
C ILE A 275 -9.81 -4.43 0.64
N PRO A 276 -10.19 -3.93 -0.54
CA PRO A 276 -9.94 -2.53 -0.91
C PRO A 276 -10.81 -1.58 -0.07
N ASP A 277 -10.22 -0.46 0.36
CA ASP A 277 -10.92 0.69 0.93
C ASP A 277 -11.99 1.23 -0.05
N THR A 278 -13.14 1.63 0.48
CA THR A 278 -14.27 2.12 -0.34
C THR A 278 -13.97 3.46 -1.01
N GLU A 279 -13.20 4.35 -0.38
CA GLU A 279 -12.95 5.71 -0.84
C GLU A 279 -11.79 5.76 -1.85
N PHE A 280 -10.69 5.08 -1.55
CA PHE A 280 -9.43 5.17 -2.29
C PHE A 280 -9.01 3.86 -2.96
N GLY A 281 -9.63 2.72 -2.63
CA GLY A 281 -9.29 1.42 -3.21
C GLY A 281 -7.97 0.83 -2.69
N THR A 282 -7.37 1.42 -1.65
CA THR A 282 -6.17 0.90 -1.00
C THR A 282 -6.47 -0.47 -0.41
N ARG A 283 -5.67 -1.48 -0.74
CA ARG A 283 -5.82 -2.83 -0.19
C ARG A 283 -5.42 -2.83 1.28
N TRP A 284 -6.29 -3.34 2.16
CA TRP A 284 -6.07 -3.40 3.60
C TRP A 284 -6.61 -4.67 4.24
N TYR A 285 -6.38 -4.86 5.54
CA TYR A 285 -6.90 -6.00 6.30
C TYR A 285 -8.37 -5.77 6.67
N ALA A 286 -9.24 -6.71 6.29
CA ALA A 286 -10.68 -6.63 6.55
C ALA A 286 -11.03 -6.51 8.04
N ASP A 287 -10.28 -7.18 8.93
CA ASP A 287 -10.49 -7.12 10.37
C ASP A 287 -9.92 -5.86 11.03
N LYS A 288 -9.10 -5.07 10.31
CA LYS A 288 -8.56 -3.79 10.75
C LYS A 288 -9.26 -2.58 10.12
N SER A 289 -10.15 -2.80 9.16
CA SER A 289 -10.97 -1.75 8.55
C SER A 289 -12.15 -1.35 9.43
N PHE A 290 -12.57 -0.10 9.31
CA PHE A 290 -13.85 0.41 9.81
C PHE A 290 -14.96 0.03 8.83
N TRP A 291 -15.98 -0.66 9.31
CA TRP A 291 -17.08 -1.10 8.46
C TRP A 291 -18.26 -0.14 8.55
N VAL A 292 -18.86 0.17 7.41
CA VAL A 292 -20.09 0.94 7.32
C VAL A 292 -21.17 0.08 6.66
N ARG A 293 -22.33 0.00 7.29
CA ARG A 293 -23.51 -0.64 6.72
C ARG A 293 -24.42 0.41 6.10
N GLU A 294 -24.76 0.23 4.82
CA GLU A 294 -25.79 1.01 4.12
C GLU A 294 -26.83 0.04 3.51
N GLY A 295 -28.02 -0.01 4.11
CA GLY A 295 -29.04 -0.98 3.73
C GLY A 295 -28.58 -2.41 3.99
N GLN A 296 -28.32 -3.18 2.93
CA GLN A 296 -27.79 -4.55 2.99
C GLN A 296 -26.30 -4.65 2.65
N LYS A 297 -25.67 -3.54 2.24
CA LYS A 297 -24.27 -3.52 1.82
C LYS A 297 -23.37 -3.21 3.00
N HIS A 298 -22.19 -3.81 3.01
CA HIS A 298 -21.10 -3.45 3.90
C HIS A 298 -19.94 -2.84 3.10
N LEU A 299 -19.41 -1.75 3.62
CA LEU A 299 -18.39 -0.93 2.96
C LEU A 299 -17.19 -0.79 3.92
N PRO A 300 -16.00 -1.27 3.55
CA PRO A 300 -14.79 -1.11 4.36
C PRO A 300 -14.16 0.27 4.16
N PHE A 301 -13.64 0.84 5.24
CA PHE A 301 -12.83 2.06 5.23
C PHE A 301 -11.58 1.83 6.07
N ASP A 302 -10.41 2.21 5.59
CA ASP A 302 -9.15 1.95 6.28
C ASP A 302 -8.92 2.90 7.46
N THR A 303 -9.61 4.04 7.46
CA THR A 303 -9.51 5.06 8.50
C THR A 303 -10.87 5.43 9.08
N ALA A 304 -10.87 5.83 10.36
CA ALA A 304 -12.07 6.35 11.01
C ALA A 304 -12.61 7.61 10.32
N ALA A 305 -11.71 8.46 9.82
CA ALA A 305 -12.06 9.68 9.10
C ALA A 305 -12.80 9.38 7.79
N GLY A 306 -12.35 8.40 7.01
CA GLY A 306 -13.04 7.97 5.78
C GLY A 306 -14.47 7.48 6.05
N ALA A 307 -14.64 6.62 7.05
CA ALA A 307 -15.96 6.14 7.47
C ALA A 307 -16.89 7.29 7.95
N GLU A 308 -16.35 8.27 8.68
CA GLU A 308 -17.10 9.44 9.16
C GLU A 308 -17.50 10.37 8.00
N ARG A 309 -16.59 10.62 7.04
CA ARG A 309 -16.90 11.36 5.82
C ARG A 309 -18.06 10.71 5.06
N TYR A 310 -18.01 9.39 4.89
CA TYR A 310 -19.04 8.65 4.17
C TYR A 310 -20.40 8.71 4.89
N THR A 311 -20.45 8.40 6.18
CA THR A 311 -21.71 8.38 6.95
C THR A 311 -22.33 9.76 7.09
N THR A 312 -21.53 10.83 7.14
CA THR A 312 -22.02 12.21 7.09
C THR A 312 -22.70 12.54 5.76
N ALA A 313 -22.17 12.02 4.65
CA ALA A 313 -22.73 12.22 3.32
C ALA A 313 -23.94 11.32 3.00
N HIS A 314 -24.14 10.23 3.76
CA HIS A 314 -25.16 9.21 3.49
C HIS A 314 -26.03 8.97 4.74
N PRO A 315 -27.15 9.72 4.92
CA PRO A 315 -28.00 9.69 6.13
C PRO A 315 -28.71 8.36 6.48
N GLY A 316 -28.40 7.24 5.81
CA GLY A 316 -28.85 5.89 6.15
C GLY A 316 -27.72 4.90 6.44
N ALA A 317 -26.47 5.37 6.36
CA ALA A 317 -25.28 4.58 6.61
C ALA A 317 -24.89 4.68 8.10
N ALA A 318 -24.40 3.57 8.66
CA ALA A 318 -23.94 3.52 10.05
C ALA A 318 -22.67 2.71 10.17
N VAL A 319 -21.71 3.21 10.96
CA VAL A 319 -20.52 2.44 11.34
C VAL A 319 -20.94 1.22 12.16
N VAL A 320 -20.41 0.06 11.81
CA VAL A 320 -20.57 -1.21 12.51
C VAL A 320 -19.19 -1.79 12.83
N ASP A 321 -19.09 -2.53 13.92
CA ASP A 321 -17.85 -3.28 14.18
C ASP A 321 -17.74 -4.51 13.24
N TYR A 322 -16.56 -5.13 13.22
CA TYR A 322 -16.29 -6.24 12.29
C TYR A 322 -17.18 -7.46 12.56
N GLU A 323 -17.49 -7.76 13.82
CA GLU A 323 -18.38 -8.88 14.20
C GLU A 323 -19.82 -8.62 13.73
N GLN A 324 -20.29 -7.37 13.85
CA GLN A 324 -21.58 -6.94 13.32
C GLN A 324 -21.62 -7.03 11.79
N ALA A 325 -20.54 -6.66 11.10
CA ALA A 325 -20.43 -6.81 9.65
C ALA A 325 -20.49 -8.29 9.22
N LEU A 326 -19.73 -9.17 9.89
CA LEU A 326 -19.74 -10.62 9.66
C LEU A 326 -21.14 -11.23 9.88
N ALA A 327 -21.84 -10.78 10.92
CA ALA A 327 -23.21 -11.22 11.21
C ALA A 327 -24.22 -10.67 10.19
N GLY A 328 -24.00 -9.46 9.66
CA GLY A 328 -24.89 -8.75 8.75
C GLY A 328 -24.83 -9.20 7.29
N ALA A 329 -23.71 -9.78 6.84
CA ALA A 329 -23.53 -10.26 5.47
C ALA A 329 -24.28 -11.57 5.21
N VAL A 330 -25.56 -11.50 4.80
CA VAL A 330 -26.46 -12.66 4.57
C VAL A 330 -26.54 -13.07 3.11
#